data_AF-A0A6A5STK4-F1
#
_entry.id   AF-A0A6A5STK4-F1
#
_cell.length_a   1.000
_cell.length_b   1.000
_cell.length_c   1.000
_cell.angle_alpha   90.00
_cell.angle_beta   90.00
_cell.angle_gamma   90.00
#
_symmetry.space_group_name_H-M   'P 1'
#
loop_
_entity.id
_entity.type
_entity.pdbx_description
1 polymer ?
#
loop_
_entity_poly.entity_id
_entity_poly.type
_entity_poly.pdbx_seq_one_letter_code
_entity_poly.pdbx_strand_id
1 'polypeptide(L)'
;MAFRKRNTALSRAPAGEDASNTPSTPSIAPPAPTPPGVRPSPIDGRPTTSTGSPSLDGLLAGHAGLPLGNSILIEESGTTDYAGALLRFYAAEGVVQGHSVHVVGMGEVWGRELPGISEDKSDRQKEGKERAEKMKIAWRYEGLGQFESARGSPGAQRTAGQGESAVEEPTIFCHTFDLAKRLSLPVGTAINYVPIPRLTGPYASPFPSILQNIQRQLASTRSHTIHRVVIPSLLSPALYPSSSAHPTAILQFLHALRALLRQYPTRLTAILTLPLSLFPRSSGLVRWMEILSDGVLELSPFPYSHMQALAQSAGTTKDEERPQGMLAVHKLPVFHEKGGGGGAEHLGEDMAFTLSRRKFVIAKFSLPPMEGDTEAQEEAVREAAGASAMPSRKELEF
;
A
#
# COMPACT_ATOMS: atom_id res chain seq x y z
N MET A 1 8.92 -62.77 -12.71
CA MET A 1 8.33 -63.02 -14.04
C MET A 1 7.86 -61.68 -14.60
N ALA A 2 8.55 -61.19 -15.63
CA ALA A 2 8.43 -59.84 -16.17
C ALA A 2 7.17 -59.67 -17.04
N PHE A 3 6.43 -58.58 -16.83
CA PHE A 3 5.32 -58.19 -17.71
C PHE A 3 5.86 -57.42 -18.92
N ARG A 4 5.75 -58.06 -20.08
CA ARG A 4 6.24 -57.62 -21.38
C ARG A 4 5.27 -56.60 -21.99
N LYS A 5 5.74 -55.36 -22.15
CA LYS A 5 5.03 -54.25 -22.81
C LYS A 5 4.91 -54.54 -24.31
N ARG A 6 3.68 -54.69 -24.85
CA ARG A 6 3.44 -54.75 -26.30
C ARG A 6 3.08 -53.35 -26.79
N ASN A 7 3.96 -52.76 -27.61
CA ASN A 7 3.66 -51.58 -28.40
C ASN A 7 2.93 -52.02 -29.68
N THR A 8 1.65 -51.69 -29.80
CA THR A 8 0.91 -51.86 -31.05
C THR A 8 1.05 -50.59 -31.88
N ALA A 9 1.80 -50.64 -32.97
CA ALA A 9 1.87 -49.57 -33.95
C ALA A 9 0.65 -49.65 -34.89
N LEU A 10 -0.20 -48.62 -34.90
CA LEU A 10 -1.27 -48.49 -35.90
C LEU A 10 -0.69 -47.79 -37.14
N SER A 11 -0.61 -48.54 -38.24
CA SER A 11 -0.17 -48.04 -39.55
C SER A 11 -1.24 -47.18 -40.23
N ARG A 12 -0.77 -46.14 -40.93
CA ARG A 12 -1.55 -45.18 -41.71
C ARG A 12 -2.06 -45.82 -43.01
N ALA A 13 -3.37 -45.68 -43.28
CA ALA A 13 -4.00 -46.06 -44.55
C ALA A 13 -3.76 -44.99 -45.64
N PRO A 14 -3.82 -45.34 -46.95
CA PRO A 14 -3.37 -44.48 -48.04
C PRO A 14 -4.41 -43.44 -48.47
N ALA A 15 -3.90 -42.43 -49.19
CA ALA A 15 -4.57 -41.20 -49.57
C ALA A 15 -5.74 -41.37 -50.55
N GLY A 16 -6.81 -40.63 -50.29
CA GLY A 16 -7.90 -40.34 -51.23
C GLY A 16 -8.47 -38.94 -50.95
N GLU A 17 -8.16 -38.02 -51.88
CA GLU A 17 -8.93 -36.85 -52.35
C GLU A 17 -9.38 -35.74 -51.37
N ASP A 18 -8.76 -34.56 -51.59
CA ASP A 18 -9.26 -33.19 -51.46
C ASP A 18 -9.92 -32.71 -50.16
N ALA A 19 -9.09 -32.09 -49.30
CA ALA A 19 -9.43 -30.84 -48.63
C ALA A 19 -8.15 -30.13 -48.17
N SER A 20 -7.84 -28.97 -48.75
CA SER A 20 -6.76 -28.08 -48.30
C SER A 20 -7.13 -27.47 -46.94
N ASN A 21 -6.84 -28.18 -45.85
CA ASN A 21 -6.85 -27.63 -44.50
C ASN A 21 -5.43 -27.54 -43.98
N THR A 22 -4.78 -26.40 -44.22
CA THR A 22 -3.61 -25.98 -43.45
C THR A 22 -4.01 -25.86 -41.97
N PRO A 23 -3.36 -26.57 -41.03
CA PRO A 23 -3.66 -26.41 -39.61
C PRO A 23 -3.16 -25.02 -39.18
N SER A 24 -4.11 -24.10 -38.94
CA SER A 24 -3.81 -22.85 -38.25
C SER A 24 -3.36 -23.19 -36.83
N THR A 25 -2.06 -23.05 -36.57
CA THR A 25 -1.53 -22.93 -35.21
C THR A 25 -2.33 -21.86 -34.48
N PRO A 26 -2.81 -22.11 -33.24
CA PRO A 26 -3.44 -21.06 -32.47
C PRO A 26 -2.37 -19.99 -32.24
N SER A 27 -2.55 -18.84 -32.89
CA SER A 27 -1.78 -17.64 -32.59
C SER A 27 -2.12 -17.27 -31.15
N ILE A 28 -1.22 -17.62 -30.22
CA ILE A 28 -1.24 -17.10 -28.87
C ILE A 28 -0.98 -15.61 -29.03
N ALA A 29 -2.07 -14.83 -29.07
CA ALA A 29 -1.98 -13.39 -29.01
C ALA A 29 -1.11 -13.02 -27.79
N PRO A 30 -0.14 -12.10 -27.94
CA PRO A 30 0.67 -11.68 -26.81
C PRO A 30 -0.25 -11.21 -25.67
N PRO A 31 0.08 -11.51 -24.40
CA PRO A 31 -0.74 -11.07 -23.28
C PRO A 31 -0.94 -9.55 -23.37
N ALA A 32 -2.19 -9.10 -23.24
CA ALA A 32 -2.50 -7.68 -23.27
C ALA A 32 -1.61 -6.95 -22.24
N PRO A 33 -0.99 -5.81 -22.60
CA PRO A 33 -0.09 -5.10 -21.72
C PRO A 33 -0.84 -4.72 -20.43
N THR A 34 -0.24 -5.03 -19.29
CA THR A 34 -0.77 -4.63 -17.98
C THR A 34 -0.89 -3.11 -17.95
N PRO A 35 -2.01 -2.54 -17.49
CA PRO A 35 -2.14 -1.10 -17.33
C PRO A 35 -0.97 -0.55 -16.51
N PRO A 36 -0.45 0.65 -16.84
CA PRO A 36 0.57 1.30 -16.02
C PRO A 36 0.16 1.30 -14.54
N GLY A 37 1.10 1.07 -13.63
CA GLY A 37 0.78 1.12 -12.19
C GLY A 37 -0.01 -0.06 -11.63
N VAL A 38 -0.28 -1.08 -12.45
CA VAL A 38 -0.88 -2.35 -12.03
C VAL A 38 0.14 -3.46 -12.15
N ARG A 39 0.25 -4.30 -11.10
CA ARG A 39 1.05 -5.52 -11.14
C ARG A 39 0.26 -6.71 -10.60
N PRO A 40 0.61 -7.95 -10.98
CA PRO A 40 0.08 -9.13 -10.32
C PRO A 40 0.51 -9.17 -8.85
N SER A 41 -0.40 -9.55 -7.96
CA SER A 41 -0.07 -9.81 -6.56
C SER A 41 0.97 -10.94 -6.46
N PRO A 42 1.99 -10.81 -5.59
CA PRO A 42 2.97 -11.89 -5.36
C PRO A 42 2.37 -13.18 -4.80
N ILE A 43 1.16 -13.13 -4.25
CA ILE A 43 0.54 -14.25 -3.55
C ILE A 43 -0.34 -15.08 -4.48
N ASP A 44 -1.19 -14.43 -5.27
CA ASP A 44 -2.23 -15.10 -6.05
C ASP A 44 -2.42 -14.52 -7.46
N GLY A 45 -1.56 -13.60 -7.88
CA GLY A 45 -1.58 -13.03 -9.23
C GLY A 45 -2.71 -12.05 -9.52
N ARG A 46 -3.62 -11.77 -8.57
CA ARG A 46 -4.70 -10.79 -8.78
C ARG A 46 -4.11 -9.39 -9.01
N PRO A 47 -4.74 -8.53 -9.82
CA PRO A 47 -4.18 -7.21 -10.11
C PRO A 47 -4.18 -6.33 -8.86
N THR A 48 -3.04 -5.74 -8.53
CA THR A 48 -2.85 -4.81 -7.42
C THR A 48 -2.29 -3.49 -7.93
N THR A 49 -2.58 -2.41 -7.20
CA THR A 49 -2.04 -1.08 -7.48
C THR A 49 -1.46 -0.45 -6.23
N SER A 50 -0.47 0.43 -6.38
CA SER A 50 0.16 1.07 -5.24
C SER A 50 -0.78 2.04 -4.54
N THR A 51 -0.66 2.14 -3.22
CA THR A 51 -1.30 3.16 -2.39
C THR A 51 -0.58 4.51 -2.41
N GLY A 52 0.55 4.63 -3.13
CA GLY A 52 1.43 5.80 -3.10
C GLY A 52 2.33 5.86 -1.86
N SER A 53 2.21 4.87 -0.97
CA SER A 53 3.09 4.67 0.18
C SER A 53 3.64 3.24 0.18
N PRO A 54 4.96 3.05 -0.02
CA PRO A 54 5.56 1.71 -0.05
C PRO A 54 5.36 0.93 1.26
N SER A 55 5.33 1.63 2.40
CA SER A 55 5.14 1.02 3.71
C SER A 55 3.72 0.50 3.89
N LEU A 56 2.73 1.26 3.42
CA LEU A 56 1.33 0.83 3.41
C LEU A 56 1.12 -0.32 2.42
N ASP A 57 1.73 -0.29 1.24
CA ASP A 57 1.67 -1.40 0.28
C ASP A 57 2.19 -2.71 0.87
N GLY A 58 3.27 -2.65 1.65
CA GLY A 58 3.85 -3.81 2.35
C GLY A 58 2.91 -4.40 3.41
N LEU A 59 2.06 -3.58 4.02
CA LEU A 59 1.12 -3.98 5.08
C LEU A 59 -0.10 -4.76 4.56
N LEU A 60 -0.42 -4.66 3.26
CA LEU A 60 -1.66 -5.18 2.68
C LEU A 60 -1.64 -6.70 2.44
N ALA A 61 -1.57 -7.47 3.52
CA ALA A 61 -1.65 -8.94 3.57
C ALA A 61 -0.69 -9.65 2.59
N GLY A 62 0.47 -9.03 2.36
CA GLY A 62 1.52 -9.47 1.43
C GLY A 62 1.17 -9.33 -0.05
N HIS A 63 0.04 -8.70 -0.40
CA HIS A 63 -0.30 -8.36 -1.79
C HIS A 63 0.60 -7.26 -2.37
N ALA A 64 1.39 -6.59 -1.52
CA ALA A 64 2.36 -5.56 -1.88
C ALA A 64 1.69 -4.43 -2.69
N GLY A 65 0.56 -3.94 -2.20
CA GLY A 65 -0.33 -3.01 -2.91
C GLY A 65 -1.79 -3.34 -2.64
N LEU A 66 -2.68 -2.42 -2.99
CA LEU A 66 -4.13 -2.58 -2.86
C LEU A 66 -4.66 -3.44 -4.02
N PRO A 67 -5.25 -4.61 -3.74
CA PRO A 67 -5.90 -5.39 -4.79
C PRO A 67 -7.07 -4.61 -5.40
N LEU A 68 -7.15 -4.63 -6.73
CA LEU A 68 -8.27 -4.03 -7.44
C LEU A 68 -9.59 -4.67 -7.00
N GLY A 69 -10.67 -3.90 -7.08
CA GLY A 69 -11.99 -4.28 -6.60
C GLY A 69 -12.18 -4.21 -5.09
N ASN A 70 -11.26 -3.57 -4.34
CA ASN A 70 -11.35 -3.47 -2.89
C ASN A 70 -11.25 -2.03 -2.39
N SER A 71 -11.71 -1.83 -1.15
CA SER A 71 -11.71 -0.56 -0.43
C SER A 71 -10.91 -0.62 0.87
N ILE A 72 -10.33 0.51 1.29
CA ILE A 72 -9.77 0.71 2.63
C ILE A 72 -10.48 1.89 3.30
N LEU A 73 -10.93 1.67 4.52
CA LEU A 73 -11.36 2.71 5.45
C LEU A 73 -10.19 3.03 6.39
N ILE A 74 -9.74 4.28 6.40
CA ILE A 74 -8.72 4.78 7.32
C ILE A 74 -9.40 5.68 8.35
N GLU A 75 -9.37 5.25 9.59
CA GLU A 75 -9.95 5.94 10.72
C GLU A 75 -8.85 6.72 11.44
N GLU A 76 -9.11 7.95 11.85
CA GLU A 76 -8.10 8.77 12.54
C GLU A 76 -8.67 9.38 13.82
N SER A 77 -7.98 9.16 14.93
CA SER A 77 -8.27 9.79 16.21
C SER A 77 -7.65 11.18 16.31
N GLY A 78 -8.34 12.12 16.97
CA GLY A 78 -7.82 13.48 17.17
C GLY A 78 -8.17 14.43 16.02
N THR A 79 -7.39 15.51 15.91
CA THR A 79 -7.64 16.65 15.00
C THR A 79 -6.59 16.81 13.91
N THR A 80 -5.66 15.86 13.81
CA THR A 80 -4.65 15.83 12.74
C THR A 80 -5.24 15.32 11.42
N ASP A 81 -4.47 15.39 10.34
CA ASP A 81 -4.87 14.94 8.99
C ASP A 81 -3.84 13.96 8.38
N TYR A 82 -3.35 13.00 9.17
CA TYR A 82 -2.41 11.99 8.68
C TYR A 82 -3.07 11.04 7.66
N ALA A 83 -4.33 10.68 7.88
CA ALA A 83 -5.13 9.93 6.93
C ALA A 83 -5.32 10.70 5.62
N GLY A 84 -5.52 12.02 5.70
CA GLY A 84 -5.58 12.87 4.51
C GLY A 84 -4.26 12.95 3.76
N ALA A 85 -3.10 12.86 4.45
CA ALA A 85 -1.81 12.75 3.78
C ALA A 85 -1.67 11.45 2.98
N LEU A 86 -2.06 10.30 3.57
CA LEU A 86 -2.13 9.01 2.87
C LEU A 86 -3.06 9.07 1.64
N LEU A 87 -4.21 9.71 1.76
CA LEU A 87 -5.13 9.91 0.64
C LEU A 87 -4.53 10.72 -0.49
N ARG A 88 -3.75 11.75 -0.17
CA ARG A 88 -3.05 12.58 -1.16
C ARG A 88 -1.95 11.79 -1.87
N PHE A 89 -1.20 10.94 -1.17
CA PHE A 89 -0.25 10.01 -1.82
C PHE A 89 -0.96 9.05 -2.77
N TYR A 90 -2.08 8.46 -2.35
CA TYR A 90 -2.87 7.55 -3.19
C TYR A 90 -3.45 8.23 -4.44
N ALA A 91 -3.92 9.47 -4.30
CA ALA A 91 -4.40 10.28 -5.42
C ALA A 91 -3.26 10.69 -6.36
N ALA A 92 -2.12 11.14 -5.82
CA ALA A 92 -0.96 11.54 -6.60
C ALA A 92 -0.39 10.36 -7.40
N GLU A 93 -0.29 9.17 -6.79
CA GLU A 93 0.11 7.95 -7.49
C GLU A 93 -0.84 7.62 -8.65
N GLY A 94 -2.15 7.79 -8.45
CA GLY A 94 -3.12 7.66 -9.52
C GLY A 94 -2.89 8.62 -10.68
N VAL A 95 -2.65 9.90 -10.39
CA VAL A 95 -2.39 10.91 -11.41
C VAL A 95 -1.13 10.57 -12.20
N VAL A 96 -0.04 10.23 -11.52
CA VAL A 96 1.25 9.91 -12.16
C VAL A 96 1.15 8.66 -13.03
N GLN A 97 0.38 7.66 -12.61
CA GLN A 97 0.15 6.44 -13.38
C GLN A 97 -0.88 6.60 -14.51
N GLY A 98 -1.51 7.78 -14.66
CA GLY A 98 -2.54 8.01 -15.67
C GLY A 98 -3.89 7.35 -15.36
N HIS A 99 -4.16 7.05 -14.09
CA HIS A 99 -5.44 6.54 -13.62
C HIS A 99 -6.48 7.67 -13.55
N SER A 100 -7.76 7.32 -13.65
CA SER A 100 -8.84 8.26 -13.36
C SER A 100 -9.05 8.36 -11.86
N VAL A 101 -8.83 9.54 -11.29
CA VAL A 101 -8.98 9.78 -9.85
C VAL A 101 -10.32 10.48 -9.61
N HIS A 102 -11.18 9.89 -8.80
CA HIS A 102 -12.46 10.46 -8.40
C HIS A 102 -12.36 10.99 -6.98
N VAL A 103 -12.42 12.31 -6.82
CA VAL A 103 -12.31 12.97 -5.51
C VAL A 103 -13.67 13.45 -5.08
N VAL A 104 -14.20 12.93 -3.98
CA VAL A 104 -15.53 13.28 -3.48
C VAL A 104 -15.45 14.43 -2.49
N GLY A 105 -16.28 15.45 -2.68
CA GLY A 105 -16.45 16.57 -1.74
C GLY A 105 -15.37 17.65 -1.78
N MET A 106 -14.19 17.36 -2.36
CA MET A 106 -13.13 18.35 -2.57
C MET A 106 -13.15 18.93 -3.98
N GLY A 107 -12.69 20.16 -4.13
CA GLY A 107 -12.53 20.85 -5.42
C GLY A 107 -11.11 20.83 -5.95
N GLU A 108 -10.88 21.57 -7.03
CA GLU A 108 -9.57 21.65 -7.71
C GLU A 108 -8.41 22.06 -6.80
N VAL A 109 -8.67 22.92 -5.81
CA VAL A 109 -7.64 23.40 -4.86
C VAL A 109 -6.97 22.23 -4.16
N TRP A 110 -7.75 21.24 -3.71
CA TRP A 110 -7.23 20.03 -3.09
C TRP A 110 -6.36 19.21 -4.05
N GLY A 111 -6.72 19.17 -5.35
CA GLY A 111 -5.91 18.50 -6.37
C GLY A 111 -4.59 19.21 -6.66
N ARG A 112 -4.55 20.54 -6.55
CA ARG A 112 -3.31 21.33 -6.68
C ARG A 112 -2.38 21.15 -5.48
N GLU A 113 -2.90 20.66 -4.35
CA GLU A 113 -2.14 20.34 -3.14
C GLU A 113 -1.50 18.95 -3.16
N LEU A 114 -1.75 18.13 -4.20
CA LEU A 114 -1.17 16.80 -4.32
C LEU A 114 0.37 16.87 -4.35
N PRO A 115 1.06 15.97 -3.62
CA PRO A 115 2.51 16.01 -3.51
C PRO A 115 3.19 15.70 -4.84
N GLY A 116 4.29 16.40 -5.12
CA GLY A 116 5.06 16.23 -6.35
C GLY A 116 6.01 15.03 -6.29
N ILE A 117 6.46 14.53 -7.45
CA ILE A 117 7.44 13.44 -7.51
C ILE A 117 8.80 13.93 -6.95
N SER A 118 9.43 13.09 -6.13
CA SER A 118 10.80 13.28 -5.67
C SER A 118 11.78 12.76 -6.73
N GLU A 119 12.72 13.59 -7.16
CA GLU A 119 13.74 13.24 -8.16
C GLU A 119 14.93 12.54 -7.47
N ASP A 120 14.71 11.36 -6.90
CA ASP A 120 15.72 10.65 -6.09
C ASP A 120 16.63 9.72 -6.94
N LYS A 121 17.25 10.23 -8.00
CA LYS A 121 18.36 9.49 -8.65
C LYS A 121 19.59 9.39 -7.73
N SER A 122 19.79 10.34 -6.82
CA SER A 122 20.96 10.39 -5.93
C SER A 122 20.85 9.52 -4.68
N ASP A 123 19.68 9.49 -4.01
CA ASP A 123 19.53 8.80 -2.72
C ASP A 123 19.38 7.28 -2.87
N ARG A 124 18.71 6.79 -3.93
CA ARG A 124 18.65 5.34 -4.25
C ARG A 124 20.04 4.76 -4.54
N GLN A 125 20.94 5.55 -5.10
CA GLN A 125 22.32 5.15 -5.37
C GLN A 125 23.15 5.09 -4.07
N LYS A 126 22.79 5.89 -3.07
CA LYS A 126 23.41 5.94 -1.74
C LYS A 126 22.91 4.80 -0.85
N GLU A 127 21.60 4.60 -0.74
CA GLU A 127 20.99 3.46 -0.03
C GLU A 127 21.38 2.12 -0.66
N GLY A 128 21.47 2.05 -2.00
CA GLY A 128 21.96 0.86 -2.70
C GLY A 128 23.43 0.54 -2.40
N LYS A 129 24.28 1.56 -2.24
CA LYS A 129 25.68 1.40 -1.81
C LYS A 129 25.77 0.94 -0.36
N GLU A 130 25.00 1.55 0.55
CA GLU A 130 24.97 1.17 1.97
C GLU A 130 24.39 -0.24 2.18
N ARG A 131 23.37 -0.64 1.41
CA ARG A 131 22.85 -2.02 1.43
C ARG A 131 23.86 -3.02 0.86
N ALA A 132 24.58 -2.66 -0.20
CA ALA A 132 25.65 -3.49 -0.75
C ALA A 132 26.85 -3.61 0.22
N GLU A 133 27.13 -2.55 0.98
CA GLU A 133 28.16 -2.53 2.02
C GLU A 133 27.74 -3.36 3.24
N LYS A 134 26.48 -3.24 3.71
CA LYS A 134 25.90 -4.12 4.73
C LYS A 134 25.87 -5.60 4.30
N MET A 135 25.58 -5.90 3.03
CA MET A 135 25.67 -7.27 2.49
C MET A 135 27.12 -7.79 2.42
N LYS A 136 28.12 -6.92 2.17
CA LYS A 136 29.54 -7.30 2.27
C LYS A 136 29.96 -7.64 3.71
N ILE A 137 29.32 -7.03 4.71
CA ILE A 137 29.55 -7.34 6.13
C ILE A 137 28.86 -8.65 6.51
N ALA A 138 27.62 -8.88 6.07
CA ALA A 138 26.91 -10.14 6.31
C ALA A 138 27.59 -11.36 5.65
N TRP A 139 28.20 -11.18 4.47
CA TRP A 139 28.97 -12.24 3.79
C TRP A 139 30.22 -12.67 4.59
N ARG A 140 30.78 -11.77 5.43
CA ARG A 140 31.92 -12.10 6.29
C ARG A 140 31.58 -13.05 7.45
N TYR A 141 30.29 -13.21 7.78
CA TYR A 141 29.82 -14.10 8.85
C TYR A 141 29.12 -15.36 8.35
N GLU A 142 29.06 -15.59 7.03
CA GLU A 142 28.49 -16.82 6.45
C GLU A 142 29.29 -18.09 6.82
N GLY A 143 30.51 -17.94 7.35
CA GLY A 143 31.30 -19.02 7.93
C GLY A 143 30.91 -19.45 9.35
N LEU A 144 29.90 -18.83 9.97
CA LEU A 144 29.48 -19.15 11.34
C LEU A 144 27.95 -19.41 11.41
N GLY A 145 27.57 -20.68 11.22
CA GLY A 145 26.29 -21.23 11.69
C GLY A 145 25.03 -20.84 10.89
N GLN A 146 24.79 -21.52 9.76
CA GLN A 146 23.49 -21.51 9.10
C GLN A 146 22.56 -22.57 9.71
N PHE A 147 21.46 -22.12 10.35
CA PHE A 147 20.20 -22.87 10.34
C PHE A 147 19.02 -21.90 10.26
N GLU A 148 18.24 -22.07 9.18
CA GLU A 148 16.86 -21.60 8.95
C GLU A 148 16.54 -20.10 9.10
N SER A 149 16.63 -19.36 7.99
CA SER A 149 15.61 -18.36 7.59
C SER A 149 15.87 -17.83 6.18
N ALA A 150 15.41 -18.56 5.17
CA ALA A 150 15.37 -18.10 3.78
C ALA A 150 13.94 -18.22 3.22
N ARG A 151 13.06 -17.31 3.68
CA ARG A 151 11.82 -16.99 2.97
C ARG A 151 11.56 -15.49 3.07
N GLY A 152 11.83 -14.78 1.98
CA GLY A 152 11.32 -13.42 1.79
C GLY A 152 12.38 -12.35 1.49
N SER A 153 13.11 -12.49 0.39
CA SER A 153 13.56 -11.30 -0.36
C SER A 153 13.79 -11.67 -1.83
N PRO A 154 13.18 -10.96 -2.79
CA PRO A 154 13.34 -11.26 -4.21
C PRO A 154 14.73 -10.80 -4.67
N GLY A 155 15.61 -11.78 -4.90
CA GLY A 155 16.82 -11.59 -5.68
C GLY A 155 16.45 -11.31 -7.13
N ALA A 156 16.86 -10.16 -7.64
CA ALA A 156 16.79 -9.84 -9.06
C ALA A 156 17.66 -10.85 -9.85
N GLN A 157 17.01 -11.85 -10.43
CA GLN A 157 17.64 -12.80 -11.34
C GLN A 157 17.92 -12.08 -12.65
N ARG A 158 19.12 -11.49 -12.75
CA ARG A 158 19.68 -11.02 -14.02
C ARG A 158 20.13 -12.24 -14.82
N THR A 159 19.30 -12.67 -15.77
CA THR A 159 19.76 -13.49 -16.88
C THR A 159 20.58 -12.62 -17.82
N ALA A 160 21.88 -12.84 -17.84
CA ALA A 160 22.77 -12.28 -18.83
C ALA A 160 22.48 -12.94 -20.19
N GLY A 161 21.68 -12.27 -21.02
CA GLY A 161 21.57 -12.54 -22.45
C GLY A 161 21.99 -11.28 -23.20
N GLN A 162 23.10 -11.35 -23.91
CA GLN A 162 23.53 -10.32 -24.85
C GLN A 162 22.48 -10.14 -25.95
N GLY A 163 22.00 -8.91 -26.11
CA GLY A 163 21.15 -8.48 -27.21
C GLY A 163 20.83 -6.99 -27.05
N GLU A 164 21.51 -6.14 -27.82
CA GLU A 164 21.18 -4.72 -27.96
C GLU A 164 19.76 -4.58 -28.52
N SER A 165 18.81 -4.07 -27.74
CA SER A 165 17.55 -3.46 -28.23
C SER A 165 16.83 -2.73 -27.09
N ALA A 166 16.51 -1.46 -27.34
CA ALA A 166 15.59 -0.55 -26.61
C ALA A 166 15.79 -0.38 -25.09
N VAL A 167 16.16 0.84 -24.68
CA VAL A 167 16.07 1.30 -23.29
C VAL A 167 14.58 1.43 -22.94
N GLU A 168 13.93 0.34 -22.53
CA GLU A 168 12.63 0.41 -21.86
C GLU A 168 12.86 1.08 -20.50
N GLU A 169 12.26 2.26 -20.30
CA GLU A 169 12.26 2.89 -18.98
C GLU A 169 11.60 1.93 -17.97
N PRO A 170 12.21 1.69 -16.80
CA PRO A 170 11.65 0.79 -15.82
C PRO A 170 10.29 1.31 -15.37
N THR A 171 9.23 0.53 -15.58
CA THR A 171 7.87 0.87 -15.12
C THR A 171 7.86 0.94 -13.59
N ILE A 172 7.77 2.15 -13.04
CA ILE A 172 7.78 2.38 -11.60
C ILE A 172 6.40 2.03 -11.03
N PHE A 173 6.34 1.10 -10.08
CA PHE A 173 5.08 0.68 -9.44
C PHE A 173 4.58 1.66 -8.36
N CYS A 174 5.50 2.26 -7.61
CA CYS A 174 5.21 3.24 -6.57
C CYS A 174 6.27 4.34 -6.66
N HIS A 175 5.82 5.58 -6.82
CA HIS A 175 6.70 6.73 -6.87
C HIS A 175 7.04 7.19 -5.45
N THR A 176 8.16 7.89 -5.31
CA THR A 176 8.50 8.62 -4.09
C THR A 176 7.99 10.04 -4.26
N PHE A 177 7.29 10.57 -3.27
CA PHE A 177 6.67 11.89 -3.33
C PHE A 177 7.33 12.84 -2.33
N ASP A 178 7.35 14.14 -2.62
CA ASP A 178 7.82 15.20 -1.73
C ASP A 178 6.65 16.12 -1.38
N LEU A 179 6.25 16.14 -0.10
CA LEU A 179 5.16 16.98 0.44
C LEU A 179 5.47 18.47 0.37
N ALA A 180 6.72 18.88 0.19
CA ALA A 180 7.07 20.29 -0.04
C ALA A 180 6.96 20.69 -1.51
N LYS A 181 6.85 19.72 -2.41
CA LYS A 181 6.58 19.96 -3.83
C LYS A 181 5.09 19.80 -4.12
N ARG A 182 4.66 20.33 -5.25
CA ARG A 182 3.31 20.13 -5.78
C ARG A 182 3.40 19.49 -7.14
N LEU A 183 2.47 18.58 -7.42
CA LEU A 183 2.41 17.91 -8.70
C LEU A 183 1.98 18.91 -9.77
N SER A 184 2.78 19.10 -10.82
CA SER A 184 2.33 19.79 -12.02
C SER A 184 1.41 18.84 -12.78
N LEU A 185 0.10 18.99 -12.59
CA LEU A 185 -0.90 18.17 -13.26
C LEU A 185 -0.74 18.33 -14.78
N PRO A 186 -0.38 17.27 -15.53
CA PRO A 186 -0.34 17.34 -16.98
C PRO A 186 -1.69 17.77 -17.54
N VAL A 187 -1.67 18.54 -18.63
CA VAL A 187 -2.89 18.90 -19.37
C VAL A 187 -3.60 17.61 -19.80
N GLY A 188 -4.83 17.39 -19.34
CA GLY A 188 -5.58 16.15 -19.59
C GLY A 188 -5.56 15.13 -18.45
N THR A 189 -4.98 15.45 -17.29
CA THR A 189 -5.14 14.62 -16.08
C THR A 189 -6.60 14.52 -15.69
N ALA A 190 -7.19 13.32 -15.79
CA ALA A 190 -8.59 13.10 -15.49
C ALA A 190 -8.83 12.95 -13.97
N ILE A 191 -8.63 14.03 -13.21
CA ILE A 191 -9.22 14.14 -11.87
C ILE A 191 -10.68 14.56 -12.05
N ASN A 192 -11.60 13.70 -11.64
CA ASN A 192 -13.01 13.97 -11.61
C ASN A 192 -13.40 14.40 -10.19
N TYR A 193 -13.70 15.67 -10.01
CA TYR A 193 -14.19 16.21 -8.74
C TYR A 193 -15.70 15.98 -8.64
N VAL A 194 -16.12 15.19 -7.66
CA VAL A 194 -17.52 14.83 -7.44
C VAL A 194 -18.08 15.68 -6.31
N PRO A 195 -18.92 16.69 -6.60
CA PRO A 195 -19.48 17.55 -5.57
C PRO A 195 -20.47 16.78 -4.69
N ILE A 196 -20.50 17.12 -3.40
CA ILE A 196 -21.54 16.65 -2.48
C ILE A 196 -22.76 17.57 -2.65
N PRO A 197 -23.91 17.08 -3.14
CA PRO A 197 -25.08 17.93 -3.33
C PRO A 197 -25.62 18.41 -1.98
N ARG A 198 -25.90 19.71 -1.89
CA ARG A 198 -26.57 20.32 -0.74
C ARG A 198 -28.07 20.10 -0.88
N LEU A 199 -28.55 18.97 -0.38
CA LEU A 199 -29.96 18.61 -0.47
C LEU A 199 -30.73 19.17 0.72
N THR A 200 -31.85 19.84 0.45
CA THR A 200 -32.77 20.36 1.46
C THR A 200 -33.90 19.36 1.68
N GLY A 201 -33.73 18.46 2.65
CA GLY A 201 -34.76 17.52 3.06
C GLY A 201 -34.26 16.60 4.16
N PRO A 202 -35.11 16.25 5.16
CA PRO A 202 -34.67 15.50 6.36
C PRO A 202 -34.13 14.10 6.03
N TYR A 203 -34.51 13.53 4.89
CA TYR A 203 -34.09 12.19 4.45
C TYR A 203 -33.31 12.21 3.13
N ALA A 204 -32.87 13.38 2.68
CA ALA A 204 -32.17 13.50 1.41
C ALA A 204 -30.70 13.07 1.58
N SER A 205 -30.32 11.98 0.90
CA SER A 205 -28.97 11.41 0.92
C SER A 205 -28.14 11.95 -0.26
N PRO A 206 -26.93 12.47 -0.04
CA PRO A 206 -26.06 12.93 -1.13
C PRO A 206 -25.40 11.79 -1.91
N PHE A 207 -25.41 10.57 -1.35
CA PHE A 207 -24.62 9.43 -1.83
C PHE A 207 -25.06 8.82 -3.17
N PRO A 208 -26.37 8.73 -3.52
CA PRO A 208 -26.78 8.21 -4.82
C PRO A 208 -26.18 8.98 -6.00
N SER A 209 -26.15 10.32 -5.92
CA SER A 209 -25.55 11.17 -6.96
C SER A 209 -24.06 10.95 -7.11
N ILE A 210 -23.35 10.70 -5.99
CA ILE A 210 -21.92 10.38 -5.97
C ILE A 210 -21.68 9.05 -6.71
N LEU A 211 -22.42 7.99 -6.35
CA LEU A 211 -22.32 6.68 -6.99
C LEU A 211 -22.66 6.73 -8.48
N GLN A 212 -23.71 7.43 -8.85
CA GLN A 212 -24.09 7.62 -10.26
C GLN A 212 -23.00 8.37 -11.06
N ASN A 213 -22.33 9.35 -10.45
CA ASN A 213 -21.22 10.04 -11.10
C ASN A 213 -20.06 9.06 -11.38
N ILE A 214 -19.64 8.29 -10.37
CA ILE A 214 -18.56 7.30 -10.50
C ILE A 214 -18.93 6.22 -11.53
N GLN A 215 -20.15 5.69 -11.48
CA GLN A 215 -20.63 4.68 -12.41
C GLN A 215 -20.65 5.18 -13.86
N ARG A 216 -21.10 6.43 -14.09
CA ARG A 216 -21.06 7.05 -15.43
C ARG A 216 -19.63 7.17 -15.95
N GLN A 217 -18.68 7.58 -15.10
CA GLN A 217 -17.27 7.67 -15.50
C GLN A 217 -16.72 6.30 -15.87
N LEU A 218 -16.94 5.27 -15.04
CA LEU A 218 -16.52 3.89 -15.30
C LEU A 218 -17.05 3.31 -16.62
N ALA A 219 -18.29 3.67 -16.98
CA ALA A 219 -18.93 3.25 -18.22
C ALA A 219 -18.42 4.03 -19.45
N SER A 220 -17.99 5.28 -19.27
CA SER A 220 -17.51 6.15 -20.35
C SER A 220 -16.02 5.95 -20.69
N THR A 221 -15.23 5.41 -19.77
CA THR A 221 -13.79 5.19 -19.94
C THR A 221 -13.48 3.80 -20.50
N ARG A 222 -12.29 3.66 -21.09
CA ARG A 222 -11.83 2.39 -21.68
C ARG A 222 -11.66 1.31 -20.62
N SER A 223 -11.88 0.04 -20.99
CA SER A 223 -11.81 -1.11 -20.07
C SER A 223 -10.45 -1.32 -19.38
N HIS A 224 -9.37 -0.74 -19.88
CA HIS A 224 -8.05 -0.80 -19.24
C HIS A 224 -7.75 0.40 -18.32
N THR A 225 -8.62 1.42 -18.30
CA THR A 225 -8.45 2.57 -17.40
C THR A 225 -8.78 2.14 -15.98
N ILE A 226 -7.83 2.37 -15.07
CA ILE A 226 -7.98 2.17 -13.63
C ILE A 226 -8.58 3.42 -13.00
N HIS A 227 -9.46 3.20 -12.02
CA HIS A 227 -10.24 4.21 -11.32
C HIS A 227 -9.93 4.14 -9.83
N ARG A 228 -9.58 5.28 -9.25
CA ARG A 228 -9.29 5.43 -7.82
C ARG A 228 -10.29 6.38 -7.20
N VAL A 229 -11.15 5.87 -6.32
CA VAL A 229 -12.08 6.68 -5.56
C VAL A 229 -11.42 7.15 -4.27
N VAL A 230 -11.49 8.45 -4.02
CA VAL A 230 -10.87 9.15 -2.90
C VAL A 230 -11.96 9.90 -2.16
N ILE A 231 -12.19 9.55 -0.90
CA ILE A 231 -13.23 10.17 -0.07
C ILE A 231 -12.59 10.71 1.21
N PRO A 232 -12.12 11.96 1.20
CA PRO A 232 -11.56 12.60 2.37
C PRO A 232 -12.66 12.93 3.39
N SER A 233 -12.36 12.68 4.66
CA SER A 233 -13.15 13.08 5.84
C SER A 233 -14.64 12.78 5.66
N LEU A 234 -14.95 11.52 5.35
CA LEU A 234 -16.30 11.01 5.20
C LEU A 234 -17.16 11.42 6.40
N LEU A 235 -18.38 11.91 6.13
CA LEU A 235 -19.31 12.46 7.13
C LEU A 235 -18.84 13.72 7.87
N SER A 236 -17.74 14.36 7.47
CA SER A 236 -17.36 15.66 8.05
C SER A 236 -18.48 16.69 7.90
N PRO A 237 -18.94 17.34 8.99
CA PRO A 237 -19.98 18.36 8.94
C PRO A 237 -19.65 19.58 8.06
N ALA A 238 -18.36 19.79 7.75
CA ALA A 238 -17.93 20.85 6.84
C ALA A 238 -18.34 20.57 5.37
N LEU A 239 -18.56 19.31 5.01
CA LEU A 239 -18.77 18.85 3.64
C LEU A 239 -20.13 18.17 3.45
N TYR A 240 -20.56 17.40 4.44
CA TYR A 240 -21.74 16.55 4.37
C TYR A 240 -22.91 17.17 5.13
N PRO A 241 -24.14 17.14 4.58
CA PRO A 241 -25.33 17.48 5.34
C PRO A 241 -25.55 16.48 6.48
N SER A 242 -26.22 16.92 7.56
CA SER A 242 -26.48 16.10 8.75
C SER A 242 -27.23 14.80 8.46
N SER A 243 -28.09 14.78 7.43
CA SER A 243 -28.79 13.57 6.96
C SER A 243 -27.84 12.46 6.48
N SER A 244 -26.60 12.79 6.12
CA SER A 244 -25.61 11.82 5.60
C SER A 244 -25.20 10.80 6.66
N ALA A 245 -25.17 11.20 7.94
CA ALA A 245 -24.77 10.32 9.03
C ALA A 245 -25.88 9.31 9.41
N HIS A 246 -27.08 9.45 8.85
CA HIS A 246 -28.17 8.51 9.10
C HIS A 246 -27.78 7.11 8.56
N PRO A 247 -27.99 6.01 9.33
CA PRO A 247 -27.58 4.67 8.91
C PRO A 247 -28.09 4.26 7.53
N THR A 248 -29.34 4.61 7.20
CA THR A 248 -29.91 4.32 5.87
C THR A 248 -29.23 5.08 4.73
N ALA A 249 -28.56 6.21 4.99
CA ALA A 249 -27.81 6.92 3.97
C ALA A 249 -26.40 6.32 3.82
N ILE A 250 -25.61 6.34 4.89
CA ILE A 250 -24.20 5.96 4.83
C ILE A 250 -23.99 4.45 4.64
N LEU A 251 -24.78 3.60 5.30
CA LEU A 251 -24.57 2.14 5.18
C LEU A 251 -25.03 1.63 3.81
N GLN A 252 -26.11 2.19 3.26
CA GLN A 252 -26.51 1.90 1.88
C GLN A 252 -25.45 2.37 0.89
N PHE A 253 -24.84 3.54 1.13
CA PHE A 253 -23.73 4.04 0.31
C PHE A 253 -22.54 3.08 0.33
N LEU A 254 -22.04 2.69 1.50
CA LEU A 254 -20.89 1.79 1.61
C LEU A 254 -21.21 0.41 1.02
N HIS A 255 -22.42 -0.10 1.25
CA HIS A 255 -22.88 -1.34 0.63
C HIS A 255 -22.89 -1.26 -0.90
N ALA A 256 -23.43 -0.16 -1.46
CA ALA A 256 -23.48 0.05 -2.91
C ALA A 256 -22.09 0.33 -3.51
N LEU A 257 -21.21 1.04 -2.80
CA LEU A 257 -19.82 1.24 -3.20
C LEU A 257 -19.07 -0.10 -3.25
N ARG A 258 -19.27 -0.95 -2.23
CA ARG A 258 -18.73 -2.32 -2.22
C ARG A 258 -19.26 -3.12 -3.42
N ALA A 259 -20.57 -3.06 -3.69
CA ALA A 259 -21.15 -3.74 -4.86
C ALA A 259 -20.52 -3.25 -6.17
N LEU A 260 -20.30 -1.94 -6.32
CA LEU A 260 -19.64 -1.35 -7.48
C LEU A 260 -18.18 -1.82 -7.61
N LEU A 261 -17.44 -1.90 -6.50
CA LEU A 261 -16.08 -2.45 -6.46
C LEU A 261 -16.04 -3.91 -6.92
N ARG A 262 -17.02 -4.73 -6.53
CA ARG A 262 -17.14 -6.12 -6.99
C ARG A 262 -17.60 -6.25 -8.44
N GLN A 263 -18.35 -5.27 -8.95
CA GLN A 263 -18.73 -5.20 -10.36
C GLN A 263 -17.55 -4.85 -11.28
N TYR A 264 -16.58 -4.07 -10.79
CA TYR A 264 -15.38 -3.66 -11.52
C TYR A 264 -14.08 -4.13 -10.84
N PRO A 265 -13.90 -5.45 -10.65
CA PRO A 265 -12.84 -6.00 -9.79
C PRO A 265 -11.42 -5.81 -10.35
N THR A 266 -11.29 -5.51 -11.63
CA THR A 266 -10.01 -5.30 -12.32
C THR A 266 -9.73 -3.84 -12.65
N ARG A 267 -10.59 -2.91 -12.20
CA ARG A 267 -10.50 -1.50 -12.61
C ARG A 267 -10.73 -0.49 -11.49
N LEU A 268 -11.37 -0.85 -10.38
CA LEU A 268 -11.81 0.12 -9.37
C LEU A 268 -11.21 -0.15 -8.00
N THR A 269 -10.70 0.87 -7.33
CA THR A 269 -10.30 0.82 -5.92
C THR A 269 -10.77 2.06 -5.17
N ALA A 270 -10.94 1.97 -3.86
CA ALA A 270 -11.37 3.11 -3.04
C ALA A 270 -10.55 3.24 -1.75
N ILE A 271 -10.22 4.47 -1.37
CA ILE A 271 -9.76 4.77 -0.01
C ILE A 271 -10.60 5.92 0.55
N LEU A 272 -11.12 5.70 1.75
CA LEU A 272 -11.97 6.63 2.48
C LEU A 272 -11.31 6.95 3.83
N THR A 273 -11.48 8.17 4.33
CA THR A 273 -11.06 8.52 5.70
C THR A 273 -12.23 8.91 6.58
N LEU A 274 -12.17 8.58 7.88
CA LEU A 274 -13.22 8.88 8.85
C LEU A 274 -12.62 9.50 10.13
N PRO A 275 -13.03 10.72 10.53
CA PRO A 275 -12.56 11.33 11.78
C PRO A 275 -13.26 10.71 12.99
N LEU A 276 -12.51 9.96 13.80
CA LEU A 276 -13.02 9.25 14.98
C LEU A 276 -13.42 10.17 16.13
N SER A 277 -12.87 11.39 16.19
CA SER A 277 -13.31 12.41 17.15
C SER A 277 -14.77 12.82 16.97
N LEU A 278 -15.34 12.64 15.76
CA LEU A 278 -16.75 12.88 15.48
C LEU A 278 -17.57 11.60 15.43
N PHE A 279 -16.96 10.50 14.95
CA PHE A 279 -17.59 9.20 14.82
C PHE A 279 -16.77 8.15 15.56
N PRO A 280 -16.95 7.99 16.89
CA PRO A 280 -16.16 7.04 17.66
C PRO A 280 -16.37 5.60 17.19
N ARG A 281 -15.30 4.80 17.19
CA ARG A 281 -15.35 3.36 16.83
C ARG A 281 -16.27 2.53 17.72
N SER A 282 -16.46 2.97 18.97
CA SER A 282 -17.41 2.36 19.90
C SER A 282 -18.87 2.50 19.47
N SER A 283 -19.18 3.37 18.50
CA SER A 283 -20.53 3.51 17.96
C SER A 283 -20.89 2.34 17.03
N GLY A 284 -22.14 1.88 17.12
CA GLY A 284 -22.63 0.83 16.23
C GLY A 284 -22.59 1.22 14.75
N LEU A 285 -22.73 2.51 14.44
CA LEU A 285 -22.64 3.01 13.06
C LEU A 285 -21.27 2.73 12.45
N VAL A 286 -20.19 3.12 13.14
CA VAL A 286 -18.81 2.90 12.66
C VAL A 286 -18.52 1.41 12.55
N ARG A 287 -18.97 0.60 13.51
CA ARG A 287 -18.81 -0.86 13.42
C ARG A 287 -19.44 -1.45 12.16
N TRP A 288 -20.61 -0.97 11.75
CA TRP A 288 -21.23 -1.37 10.48
C TRP A 288 -20.43 -0.87 9.26
N MET A 289 -19.85 0.32 9.32
CA MET A 289 -18.96 0.85 8.26
C MET A 289 -17.71 -0.03 8.08
N GLU A 290 -17.08 -0.46 9.18
CA GLU A 290 -15.94 -1.38 9.18
C GLU A 290 -16.29 -2.75 8.56
N ILE A 291 -17.46 -3.29 8.88
CA ILE A 291 -17.95 -4.57 8.34
C ILE A 291 -18.08 -4.49 6.82
N LEU A 292 -18.65 -3.39 6.31
CA LEU A 292 -18.88 -3.17 4.88
C LEU A 292 -17.59 -2.86 4.11
N SER A 293 -16.56 -2.36 4.78
CA SER A 293 -15.24 -2.06 4.18
C SER A 293 -14.41 -3.33 4.00
N ASP A 294 -13.51 -3.37 3.02
CA ASP A 294 -12.66 -4.55 2.78
C ASP A 294 -11.40 -4.55 3.65
N GLY A 295 -10.82 -3.37 3.86
CA GLY A 295 -9.75 -3.10 4.83
C GLY A 295 -10.14 -1.97 5.79
N VAL A 296 -9.63 -2.05 7.01
CA VAL A 296 -9.85 -1.06 8.09
C VAL A 296 -8.53 -0.85 8.82
N LEU A 297 -8.08 0.40 8.84
CA LEU A 297 -6.87 0.87 9.51
C LEU A 297 -7.24 2.01 10.46
N GLU A 298 -6.64 2.04 11.64
CA GLU A 298 -6.84 3.13 12.61
C GLU A 298 -5.50 3.82 12.89
N LEU A 299 -5.47 5.13 12.68
CA LEU A 299 -4.38 6.02 13.06
C LEU A 299 -4.72 6.67 14.40
N SER A 300 -3.81 6.51 15.36
CA SER A 300 -3.87 7.11 16.69
C SER A 300 -2.65 8.00 16.92
N PRO A 301 -2.69 9.25 16.45
CA PRO A 301 -1.64 10.26 16.66
C PRO A 301 -1.30 10.44 18.14
N PHE A 302 -0.03 10.61 18.44
CA PHE A 302 0.39 10.97 19.80
C PHE A 302 0.04 12.44 20.09
N PRO A 303 -0.34 12.77 21.34
CA PRO A 303 -0.52 14.15 21.76
C PRO A 303 0.75 14.95 21.50
N TYR A 304 0.62 16.12 20.89
CA TYR A 304 1.76 17.00 20.69
C TYR A 304 2.26 17.52 22.04
N SER A 305 3.47 17.12 22.45
CA SER A 305 4.14 17.66 23.63
C SER A 305 5.40 18.42 23.22
N HIS A 306 5.44 19.72 23.50
CA HIS A 306 6.62 20.57 23.26
C HIS A 306 7.88 20.03 23.96
N MET A 307 7.74 19.37 25.12
CA MET A 307 8.87 18.74 25.82
C MET A 307 9.42 17.52 25.08
N GLN A 308 8.56 16.76 24.39
CA GLN A 308 8.99 15.62 23.56
C GLN A 308 9.60 16.05 22.23
N ALA A 309 9.21 17.22 21.70
CA ALA A 309 9.81 17.80 20.49
C ALA A 309 11.23 18.33 20.74
N LEU A 310 11.53 18.80 21.97
CA LEU A 310 12.85 19.30 22.37
C LEU A 310 13.82 18.19 22.81
N ALA A 311 13.31 17.01 23.21
CA ALA A 311 14.10 15.86 23.64
C ALA A 311 14.72 15.06 22.46
N GLN A 312 15.15 15.73 21.40
CA GLN A 312 15.84 15.14 20.23
C GLN A 312 17.27 14.64 20.53
N SER A 313 17.66 14.54 21.80
CA SER A 313 19.07 14.43 22.18
C SER A 313 19.24 13.44 23.33
N ALA A 314 19.33 12.14 23.03
CA ALA A 314 20.05 11.19 23.90
C ALA A 314 20.27 9.80 23.30
N GLY A 315 19.28 9.21 22.59
CA GLY A 315 19.33 7.77 22.28
C GLY A 315 18.86 7.33 20.89
N THR A 316 18.32 8.21 20.06
CA THR A 316 17.93 7.85 18.69
C THR A 316 19.15 7.92 17.77
N THR A 317 19.41 6.84 17.03
CA THR A 317 20.38 6.89 15.93
C THR A 317 20.02 8.07 15.01
N LYS A 318 21.02 8.83 14.55
CA LYS A 318 20.87 10.14 13.88
C LYS A 318 19.90 10.19 12.68
N ASP A 319 19.41 9.06 12.19
CA ASP A 319 18.59 8.95 10.97
C ASP A 319 17.14 8.49 11.18
N GLU A 320 16.72 8.09 12.39
CA GLU A 320 15.34 7.63 12.63
C GLU A 320 14.45 8.74 13.23
N GLU A 321 13.49 9.21 12.43
CA GLU A 321 12.46 10.13 12.89
C GLU A 321 11.52 9.44 13.90
N ARG A 322 11.26 10.12 15.02
CA ARG A 322 10.40 9.62 16.09
C ARG A 322 8.99 9.29 15.58
N PRO A 323 8.40 8.15 16.00
CA PRO A 323 6.98 7.85 15.83
C PRO A 323 6.06 9.03 16.17
N GLN A 324 5.13 9.34 15.27
CA GLN A 324 4.13 10.41 15.42
C GLN A 324 2.77 9.89 15.89
N GLY A 325 2.57 8.58 15.85
CA GLY A 325 1.40 7.91 16.39
C GLY A 325 1.43 6.41 16.16
N MET A 326 0.41 5.74 16.68
CA MET A 326 0.19 4.31 16.50
C MET A 326 -0.70 4.04 15.29
N LEU A 327 -0.47 2.92 14.62
CA LEU A 327 -1.33 2.37 13.58
C LEU A 327 -1.85 1.02 14.06
N ALA A 328 -3.16 0.87 14.15
CA ALA A 328 -3.79 -0.43 14.37
C ALA A 328 -4.39 -0.96 13.05
N VAL A 329 -4.14 -2.23 12.77
CA VAL A 329 -4.73 -2.94 11.63
C VAL A 329 -5.90 -3.76 12.13
N HIS A 330 -7.12 -3.39 11.75
CA HIS A 330 -8.33 -4.10 12.18
C HIS A 330 -8.80 -5.12 11.15
N LYS A 331 -8.58 -4.81 9.86
CA LYS A 331 -8.99 -5.66 8.74
C LYS A 331 -8.11 -5.39 7.53
N LEU A 332 -7.72 -6.44 6.82
CA LEU A 332 -6.97 -6.32 5.57
C LEU A 332 -7.80 -6.86 4.39
N PRO A 333 -7.77 -6.19 3.22
CA PRO A 333 -8.44 -6.69 2.03
C PRO A 333 -7.96 -8.09 1.68
N VAL A 334 -8.89 -8.97 1.24
CA VAL A 334 -8.59 -10.33 0.74
C VAL A 334 -7.99 -11.29 1.79
N PHE A 335 -7.74 -10.84 3.03
CA PHE A 335 -7.13 -11.67 4.07
C PHE A 335 -8.01 -12.86 4.47
N HIS A 336 -9.31 -12.65 4.62
CA HIS A 336 -10.25 -13.68 5.08
C HIS A 336 -10.46 -14.83 4.06
N GLU A 337 -10.18 -14.62 2.77
CA GLU A 337 -10.24 -15.67 1.74
C GLU A 337 -9.20 -16.79 2.00
N LYS A 338 -8.17 -16.52 2.80
CA LYS A 338 -7.09 -17.48 3.12
C LYS A 338 -7.38 -18.37 4.33
N GLY A 339 -8.63 -18.43 4.81
CA GLY A 339 -8.96 -19.14 6.05
C GLY A 339 -8.47 -18.40 7.31
N GLY A 340 -8.21 -17.09 7.20
CA GLY A 340 -7.93 -16.17 8.30
C GLY A 340 -9.17 -15.95 9.17
N GLY A 341 -9.56 -16.99 9.91
CA GLY A 341 -10.56 -16.97 10.96
C GLY A 341 -9.94 -16.40 12.24
N GLY A 342 -10.06 -15.09 12.40
CA GLY A 342 -9.55 -14.34 13.53
C GLY A 342 -9.42 -12.89 13.12
N GLY A 343 -9.84 -11.96 13.97
CA GLY A 343 -9.57 -10.54 13.72
C GLY A 343 -8.08 -10.33 13.45
N ALA A 344 -7.74 -9.22 12.79
CA ALA A 344 -6.35 -8.81 12.62
C ALA A 344 -5.60 -8.59 13.96
N GLU A 345 -6.18 -8.92 15.11
CA GLU A 345 -5.50 -9.02 16.41
C GLU A 345 -4.26 -9.93 16.38
N HIS A 346 -4.17 -10.92 15.49
CA HIS A 346 -2.93 -11.70 15.29
C HIS A 346 -1.91 -11.05 14.34
N LEU A 347 -2.26 -9.91 13.73
CA LEU A 347 -1.30 -8.96 13.15
C LEU A 347 -0.83 -7.94 14.21
N GLY A 348 -1.11 -8.21 15.49
CA GLY A 348 -0.87 -7.40 16.70
C GLY A 348 0.61 -7.13 17.01
N GLU A 349 1.33 -6.64 16.03
CA GLU A 349 2.52 -5.85 16.25
C GLU A 349 2.03 -4.42 16.50
N ASP A 350 2.49 -3.80 17.60
CA ASP A 350 2.32 -2.38 17.82
C ASP A 350 3.00 -1.66 16.65
N MET A 351 2.25 -1.23 15.64
CA MET A 351 2.80 -0.50 14.50
C MET A 351 2.75 0.99 14.83
N ALA A 352 3.77 1.72 14.41
CA ALA A 352 3.80 3.16 14.48
C ALA A 352 3.95 3.76 13.09
N PHE A 353 3.44 4.99 12.95
CA PHE A 353 3.61 5.76 11.75
C PHE A 353 4.45 7.01 12.00
N THR A 354 5.18 7.39 10.95
CA THR A 354 5.93 8.64 10.88
C THR A 354 5.69 9.26 9.51
N LEU A 355 5.18 10.49 9.48
CA LEU A 355 5.09 11.31 8.29
C LEU A 355 6.29 12.25 8.24
N SER A 356 7.21 11.97 7.33
CA SER A 356 8.28 12.89 6.97
C SER A 356 7.88 13.71 5.74
N ARG A 357 8.74 14.66 5.36
CA ARG A 357 8.59 15.42 4.12
C ARG A 357 8.42 14.54 2.87
N ARG A 358 9.08 13.38 2.80
CA ARG A 358 9.12 12.55 1.58
C ARG A 358 8.53 11.15 1.72
N LYS A 359 8.21 10.72 2.95
CA LYS A 359 7.74 9.35 3.20
C LYS A 359 6.72 9.32 4.32
N PHE A 360 5.67 8.53 4.10
CA PHE A 360 4.87 7.97 5.19
C PHE A 360 5.45 6.59 5.50
N VAL A 361 6.05 6.44 6.68
CA VAL A 361 6.66 5.18 7.12
C VAL A 361 5.76 4.54 8.14
N ILE A 362 5.48 3.25 7.95
CA ILE A 362 4.81 2.37 8.91
C ILE A 362 5.85 1.32 9.29
N ALA A 363 6.18 1.24 10.58
CA ALA A 363 7.17 0.31 11.12
C ALA A 363 6.71 -0.22 12.48
N LYS A 364 7.35 -1.28 12.97
CA LYS A 364 7.10 -1.76 14.33
C LYS A 364 7.50 -0.66 15.31
N PHE A 365 6.62 -0.38 16.26
CA PHE A 365 6.88 0.54 17.35
C PHE A 365 7.85 -0.12 18.33
N SER A 366 8.98 0.55 18.55
CA SER A 366 9.91 0.23 19.61
C SER A 366 9.99 1.41 20.57
N LEU A 367 9.97 1.12 21.87
CA LEU A 367 10.24 2.14 22.87
C LEU A 367 11.72 2.51 22.79
N PRO A 368 12.08 3.81 22.83
CA PRO A 368 13.47 4.20 22.95
C PRO A 368 14.05 3.61 24.25
N PRO A 369 15.32 3.16 24.25
CA PRO A 369 15.98 2.70 25.47
C PRO A 369 15.86 3.75 26.57
N MET A 370 15.54 3.32 27.80
CA MET A 370 15.51 4.25 28.92
C MET A 370 16.93 4.72 29.25
N GLU A 371 17.12 6.02 29.51
CA GLU A 371 18.40 6.55 30.02
C GLU A 371 18.68 5.89 31.38
N GLY A 372 19.62 4.94 31.38
CA GLY A 372 19.92 4.04 32.51
C GLY A 372 20.13 2.59 32.07
N ASP A 373 19.51 2.17 30.96
CA ASP A 373 19.68 0.81 30.41
C ASP A 373 20.91 0.69 29.50
N THR A 374 21.56 1.80 29.13
CA THR A 374 22.80 1.76 28.35
C THR A 374 23.92 1.04 29.09
N GLU A 375 23.99 1.18 30.42
CA GLU A 375 24.97 0.45 31.25
C GLU A 375 24.64 -1.05 31.31
N ALA A 376 23.37 -1.41 31.51
CA ALA A 376 22.93 -2.81 31.51
C ALA A 376 23.08 -3.49 30.13
N GLN A 377 22.90 -2.73 29.05
CA GLN A 377 23.05 -3.22 27.68
C GLN A 377 24.53 -3.30 27.27
N GLU A 378 25.38 -2.38 27.72
CA GLU A 378 26.84 -2.49 27.61
C GLU A 378 27.39 -3.64 28.46
N GLU A 379 26.84 -3.87 29.65
CA GLU A 379 27.21 -4.96 30.55
C GLU A 379 26.74 -6.32 30.01
N ALA A 380 25.53 -6.41 29.47
CA ALA A 380 25.03 -7.60 28.78
C ALA A 380 25.81 -7.91 27.48
N VAL A 381 26.23 -6.89 26.74
CA VAL A 381 27.12 -7.05 25.57
C VAL A 381 28.52 -7.49 26.02
N ARG A 382 29.03 -7.00 27.16
CA ARG A 382 30.29 -7.47 27.76
C ARG A 382 30.21 -8.91 28.29
N GLU A 383 29.11 -9.29 28.92
CA GLU A 383 28.85 -10.67 29.37
C GLU A 383 28.71 -11.64 28.18
N ALA A 384 27.96 -11.24 27.15
CA ALA A 384 27.79 -12.05 25.93
C ALA A 384 29.08 -12.17 25.10
N ALA A 385 30.01 -11.22 25.23
CA ALA A 385 31.30 -11.22 24.52
C ALA A 385 32.38 -12.09 25.16
N GLY A 386 32.10 -12.79 26.27
CA GLY A 386 32.94 -13.88 26.81
C GLY A 386 34.44 -13.60 26.92
N ALA A 387 34.90 -13.11 28.08
CA ALA A 387 36.29 -13.21 28.56
C ALA A 387 37.43 -12.91 27.56
N SER A 388 37.25 -11.96 26.63
CA SER A 388 38.34 -11.43 25.80
C SER A 388 38.17 -9.94 25.49
N ALA A 389 37.86 -9.13 26.50
CA ALA A 389 37.87 -7.68 26.36
C ALA A 389 39.30 -7.14 26.62
N MET A 390 39.89 -6.50 25.61
CA MET A 390 41.12 -5.72 25.77
C MET A 390 40.92 -4.57 26.79
N PRO A 391 41.93 -4.25 27.62
CA PRO A 391 41.83 -3.22 28.64
C PRO A 391 41.56 -1.84 28.03
N SER A 392 40.87 -1.00 28.80
CA SER A 392 40.43 0.31 28.33
C SER A 392 41.62 1.27 28.21
N ARG A 393 41.51 2.25 27.32
CA ARG A 393 42.58 3.24 27.04
C ARG A 393 43.05 4.04 28.26
N LYS A 394 42.27 4.06 29.36
CA LYS A 394 42.62 4.68 30.64
C LYS A 394 43.59 3.84 31.48
N GLU A 395 43.76 2.55 31.19
CA GLU A 395 44.66 1.64 31.92
C GLU A 395 46.06 1.54 31.28
N LEU A 396 46.30 2.26 30.17
CA LEU A 396 47.54 2.20 29.37
C LEU A 396 48.36 3.50 29.41
N GLU A 397 48.00 4.46 30.25
CA GLU A 397 48.82 5.66 30.48
C GLU A 397 49.61 5.48 31.79
N PHE A 398 50.92 5.24 31.65
CA PHE A 398 51.93 5.33 32.71
C PHE A 398 52.62 6.69 32.67
#